data_AF-A0A416UVC8-F1
#
_entry.id   AF-A0A416UVC8-F1
#
_cell.length_a   1.000
_cell.length_b   1.000
_cell.length_c   1.000
_cell.angle_alpha   90.00
_cell.angle_beta   90.00
_cell.angle_gamma   90.00
#
_symmetry.space_group_name_H-M   'P 1'
#
loop_
_entity.id
_entity.type
_entity.pdbx_description
1 polymer ?
#
loop_
_entity_poly.entity_id
_entity_poly.type
_entity_poly.pdbx_seq_one_letter_code
_entity_poly.pdbx_strand_id
1 'polypeptide(L)'
;MFLTVEDGMILGPICWLFGKIFDLMYKLIEIISNSMGIGYVNLSICVILFTFFIRACLFPLNFKQQKSSKIMSFIQPEINKATKKYNNKTDQESLMKKQQETQKIQKKYGVSLTSGCLPTLIQLPVFYGLYRVIQNIPAYVGDMKDKYQYIVESMQKVAIDKIDASKLSSIKLDSSANYYDIINAVASDSDGRVSTAVTASNQMMDAVSKGNLTDNKVIDVLDKISTHDWSQLQDIFGFTSGKEADYIHNFENMNRFLFNLNIADAPGLKLSAALIVPILSAVLQFVSSKISMSASNTNSNDPTAAQANSMMNMMTYGMPLMSLFICINLPIAIGLYWIIGSVITIITQLIINNYYKKCDKEAVLEKCRVKAAKKQAKKEAKHPGKKSFYEKMMDAQNGNVSSDSTQSESINKMASSRLKSYTNPTVDEVKQSENNVHYKSGSIGSKANIMLQYQNKSNDKGGNK
;
A
#
# COMPACT_ATOMS: atom_id res chain seq x y z
N MET A 1 -5.62 -14.33 7.90
CA MET A 1 -6.39 -14.42 6.63
C MET A 1 -5.41 -14.87 5.55
N PHE A 2 -5.31 -16.17 5.34
CA PHE A 2 -4.55 -16.77 4.23
C PHE A 2 -5.51 -17.64 3.38
N LEU A 3 -5.19 -17.73 2.09
CA LEU A 3 -5.94 -18.19 0.90
C LEU A 3 -7.31 -17.58 0.61
N THR A 4 -7.97 -16.90 1.55
CA THR A 4 -9.26 -16.25 1.29
C THR A 4 -9.09 -14.99 0.45
N VAL A 5 -9.61 -15.00 -0.78
CA VAL A 5 -9.65 -13.86 -1.70
C VAL A 5 -10.11 -12.60 -0.94
N GLU A 6 -9.47 -11.47 -1.23
CA GLU A 6 -9.87 -10.20 -0.62
C GLU A 6 -11.31 -9.87 -1.07
N ASP A 7 -12.25 -9.74 -0.14
CA ASP A 7 -13.69 -9.53 -0.44
C ASP A 7 -14.14 -8.06 -0.25
N GLY A 8 -13.20 -7.15 0.01
CA GLY A 8 -13.52 -5.73 0.22
C GLY A 8 -14.12 -5.05 -1.02
N MET A 9 -15.06 -4.11 -0.84
CA MET A 9 -15.76 -3.41 -1.94
C MET A 9 -14.82 -2.74 -2.97
N ILE A 10 -13.66 -2.26 -2.53
CA ILE A 10 -12.68 -1.60 -3.39
C ILE A 10 -11.48 -2.51 -3.66
N LEU A 11 -10.93 -3.12 -2.62
CA LEU A 11 -9.71 -3.91 -2.72
C LEU A 11 -9.95 -5.29 -3.35
N GLY A 12 -11.13 -5.89 -3.16
CA GLY A 12 -11.46 -7.20 -3.71
C GLY A 12 -11.46 -7.24 -5.23
N PRO A 13 -12.17 -6.33 -5.94
CA PRO A 13 -12.10 -6.27 -7.40
C PRO A 13 -10.69 -6.03 -7.95
N ILE A 14 -9.87 -5.23 -7.26
CA ILE A 14 -8.47 -5.00 -7.63
C ILE A 14 -7.67 -6.28 -7.49
N CYS A 15 -7.78 -6.96 -6.36
CA CYS A 15 -7.11 -8.22 -6.08
C CYS A 15 -7.52 -9.32 -7.05
N TRP A 16 -8.81 -9.43 -7.36
CA TRP A 16 -9.34 -10.36 -8.37
C TRP A 16 -8.75 -10.09 -9.75
N LEU A 17 -8.77 -8.83 -10.21
CA LEU A 17 -8.21 -8.45 -11.51
C LEU A 17 -6.71 -8.74 -11.57
N PHE A 18 -5.97 -8.38 -10.51
CA PHE A 18 -4.53 -8.60 -10.44
C PHE A 18 -4.19 -10.09 -10.40
N GLY A 19 -4.98 -10.89 -9.69
CA GLY A 19 -4.87 -12.34 -9.68
C GLY A 19 -5.06 -12.95 -11.08
N LYS A 20 -6.07 -12.50 -11.82
CA LYS A 20 -6.30 -12.94 -13.22
C LYS A 20 -5.16 -12.56 -14.15
N ILE A 21 -4.62 -11.36 -14.00
CA ILE A 21 -3.45 -10.93 -14.78
C ILE A 21 -2.25 -11.79 -14.39
N PHE A 22 -2.00 -12.01 -13.10
CA PHE A 22 -0.87 -12.80 -12.63
C PHE A 22 -0.95 -14.26 -13.10
N ASP A 23 -2.12 -14.88 -13.04
CA ASP A 23 -2.39 -16.23 -13.61
C ASP A 23 -2.12 -16.28 -15.12
N LEU A 24 -2.50 -15.25 -15.87
CA LEU A 24 -2.16 -15.13 -17.28
C LEU A 24 -0.63 -15.08 -17.48
N MET A 25 0.09 -14.28 -16.68
CA MET A 25 1.55 -14.21 -16.79
C MET A 25 2.21 -15.54 -16.45
N TYR A 26 1.73 -16.21 -15.41
CA TYR A 26 2.18 -17.53 -15.00
C TYR A 26 2.06 -18.53 -16.14
N LYS A 27 0.88 -18.62 -16.78
CA LYS A 27 0.63 -19.51 -17.93
C LYS A 27 1.50 -19.18 -19.14
N LEU A 28 1.74 -17.90 -19.42
CA LEU A 28 2.64 -17.50 -20.50
C LEU A 28 4.09 -17.94 -20.23
N ILE A 29 4.56 -17.77 -18.99
CA ILE A 29 5.90 -18.24 -18.59
C ILE A 29 5.96 -19.76 -18.58
N GLU A 30 4.90 -20.45 -18.21
CA GLU A 30 4.82 -21.91 -18.26
C GLU A 30 4.99 -22.44 -19.68
N ILE A 31 4.30 -21.87 -20.66
CA ILE A 31 4.45 -22.23 -22.07
C ILE A 31 5.91 -22.03 -22.53
N ILE A 32 6.51 -20.89 -22.18
CA ILE A 32 7.90 -20.59 -22.54
C ILE A 32 8.86 -21.58 -21.86
N SER A 33 8.69 -21.81 -20.55
CA SER A 33 9.55 -22.69 -19.76
C SER A 33 9.50 -24.11 -20.30
N ASN A 34 8.30 -24.64 -20.57
CA ASN A 34 8.11 -25.95 -21.17
C ASN A 34 8.76 -26.07 -22.55
N SER A 35 8.66 -25.03 -23.40
CA SER A 35 9.33 -25.03 -24.72
C SER A 35 10.85 -24.97 -24.64
N MET A 36 11.41 -24.46 -23.54
CA MET A 36 12.85 -24.45 -23.25
C MET A 36 13.32 -25.72 -22.51
N GLY A 37 12.41 -26.67 -22.23
CA GLY A 37 12.71 -27.86 -21.42
C GLY A 37 12.89 -27.58 -19.92
N ILE A 38 12.46 -26.40 -19.45
CA ILE A 38 12.47 -25.99 -18.05
C ILE A 38 11.13 -26.41 -17.43
N GLY A 39 11.14 -27.43 -16.56
CA GLY A 39 9.92 -28.04 -15.99
C GLY A 39 9.21 -27.25 -14.88
N TYR A 40 9.56 -25.98 -14.67
CA TYR A 40 8.98 -25.13 -13.62
C TYR A 40 8.84 -23.67 -14.08
N VAL A 41 7.93 -22.94 -13.42
CA VAL A 41 7.69 -21.51 -13.68
C VAL A 41 8.46 -20.66 -12.68
N ASN A 42 9.30 -19.74 -13.16
CA ASN A 42 10.01 -18.81 -12.28
C ASN A 42 9.12 -17.61 -11.89
N LEU A 43 8.69 -17.55 -10.64
CA LEU A 43 7.80 -16.51 -10.12
C LEU A 43 8.43 -15.13 -10.10
N SER A 44 9.76 -15.02 -10.06
CA SER A 44 10.47 -13.74 -10.13
C SER A 44 10.22 -13.06 -11.47
N ILE A 45 10.21 -13.85 -12.55
CA ILE A 45 9.91 -13.36 -13.90
C ILE A 45 8.44 -12.90 -13.95
N CYS A 46 7.51 -13.66 -13.37
CA CYS A 46 6.10 -13.26 -13.27
C CYS A 46 5.94 -11.91 -12.55
N VAL A 47 6.62 -11.70 -11.41
CA VAL A 47 6.58 -10.43 -10.67
C VAL A 47 7.17 -9.26 -11.48
N ILE A 48 8.30 -9.48 -12.17
CA ILE A 48 8.94 -8.46 -13.01
C ILE A 48 7.99 -8.05 -14.15
N LEU A 49 7.46 -9.02 -14.88
CA LEU A 49 6.54 -8.76 -15.99
C LEU A 49 5.25 -8.10 -15.51
N PHE A 50 4.71 -8.52 -14.36
CA PHE A 50 3.55 -7.91 -13.75
C PHE A 50 3.81 -6.43 -13.43
N THR A 51 5.01 -6.14 -12.93
CA THR A 51 5.43 -4.76 -12.67
C THR A 51 5.47 -3.93 -13.94
N PHE A 52 6.02 -4.47 -15.04
CA PHE A 52 6.01 -3.80 -16.34
C PHE A 52 4.58 -3.54 -16.83
N PHE A 53 3.70 -4.54 -16.72
CA PHE A 53 2.30 -4.41 -17.11
C PHE A 53 1.59 -3.28 -16.35
N ILE A 54 1.66 -3.29 -15.01
CA ILE A 54 1.04 -2.25 -14.18
C ILE A 54 1.62 -0.87 -14.52
N ARG A 55 2.94 -0.77 -14.70
CA ARG A 55 3.58 0.49 -15.07
C ARG A 55 3.17 0.98 -16.45
N ALA A 56 2.96 0.09 -17.41
CA ALA A 56 2.43 0.42 -18.73
C ALA A 56 0.98 0.94 -18.64
N CYS A 57 0.11 0.28 -17.88
CA CYS A 57 -1.26 0.74 -17.65
C CYS A 57 -1.31 2.12 -16.98
N LEU A 58 -0.42 2.37 -16.01
CA LEU A 58 -0.32 3.65 -15.30
C LEU A 58 0.51 4.70 -16.05
N PHE A 59 1.15 4.36 -17.17
CA PHE A 59 2.03 5.26 -17.91
C PHE A 59 1.33 6.55 -18.37
N PRO A 60 0.11 6.53 -18.96
CA PRO A 60 -0.57 7.76 -19.38
C PRO A 60 -0.88 8.71 -18.22
N LEU A 61 -1.20 8.14 -17.05
CA LEU A 61 -1.44 8.90 -15.83
C LEU A 61 -0.14 9.52 -15.32
N ASN A 62 0.91 8.71 -15.15
CA ASN A 62 2.23 9.14 -14.70
C ASN A 62 2.82 10.21 -15.63
N PHE A 63 2.66 10.06 -16.94
CA PHE A 63 3.12 11.06 -17.92
C PHE A 63 2.42 12.41 -17.75
N LYS A 64 1.08 12.42 -17.60
CA LYS A 64 0.32 13.66 -17.32
C LYS A 64 0.77 14.30 -16.00
N GLN A 65 1.07 13.48 -15.01
CA GLN A 65 1.51 13.94 -13.71
C GLN A 65 2.91 14.57 -13.77
N GLN A 66 3.88 13.90 -14.37
CA GLN A 66 5.24 14.40 -14.58
C GLN A 66 5.24 15.70 -15.40
N LYS A 67 4.38 15.80 -16.42
CA LYS A 67 4.15 17.06 -17.16
C LYS A 67 3.68 18.20 -16.25
N SER A 68 2.70 17.92 -15.37
CA SER A 68 2.21 18.91 -14.41
C SER A 68 3.33 19.38 -13.48
N SER A 69 4.13 18.45 -12.96
CA SER A 69 5.31 18.75 -12.14
C SER A 69 6.35 19.60 -12.89
N LYS A 70 6.56 19.34 -14.19
CA LYS A 70 7.48 20.13 -15.00
C LYS A 70 6.98 21.55 -15.24
N ILE A 71 5.69 21.72 -15.52
CA ILE A 71 5.08 23.06 -15.64
C ILE A 71 5.16 23.81 -14.30
N MET A 72 4.92 23.12 -13.18
CA MET A 72 5.11 23.68 -11.84
C MET A 72 6.52 24.27 -11.69
N SER A 73 7.55 23.55 -12.15
CA SER A 73 8.95 24.04 -12.10
C SER A 73 9.18 25.34 -12.88
N PHE A 74 8.49 25.52 -14.01
CA PHE A 74 8.61 26.72 -14.83
C PHE A 74 7.94 27.93 -14.18
N ILE A 75 6.89 27.71 -13.38
CA ILE A 75 6.16 28.80 -12.69
C ILE A 75 6.71 29.08 -11.28
N GLN A 76 7.61 28.25 -10.74
CA GLN A 76 8.25 28.47 -9.43
C GLN A 76 8.85 29.89 -9.28
N PRO A 77 9.52 30.48 -10.29
CA PRO A 77 10.02 31.84 -10.17
C PRO A 77 8.92 32.89 -9.96
N GLU A 78 7.74 32.72 -10.59
CA GLU A 78 6.58 33.59 -10.40
C GLU A 78 5.97 33.41 -9.01
N ILE A 79 5.87 32.16 -8.53
CA ILE A 79 5.45 31.83 -7.16
C ILE A 79 6.40 32.48 -6.16
N ASN A 80 7.71 32.28 -6.30
CA ASN A 80 8.73 32.82 -5.41
C ASN A 80 8.67 34.36 -5.35
N LYS A 81 8.47 35.03 -6.49
CA LYS A 81 8.28 36.49 -6.54
C LYS A 81 7.03 36.92 -5.78
N ALA A 82 5.90 36.22 -5.97
CA ALA A 82 4.65 36.53 -5.27
C ALA A 82 4.73 36.27 -3.76
N THR A 83 5.44 35.22 -3.34
CA THR A 83 5.57 34.87 -1.92
C THR A 83 6.53 35.76 -1.15
N LYS A 84 7.51 36.40 -1.81
CA LYS A 84 8.52 37.26 -1.16
C LYS A 84 7.93 38.36 -0.27
N LYS A 85 6.79 38.94 -0.64
CA LYS A 85 6.12 40.00 0.13
C LYS A 85 5.50 39.53 1.46
N TYR A 86 5.45 38.22 1.67
CA TYR A 86 4.96 37.58 2.89
C TYR A 86 6.10 36.97 3.73
N ASN A 87 7.35 37.14 3.32
CA ASN A 87 8.49 36.64 4.08
C ASN A 87 8.50 37.22 5.49
N ASN A 88 8.84 36.39 6.49
CA ASN A 88 8.89 36.76 7.91
C ASN A 88 7.53 37.10 8.55
N LYS A 89 6.42 36.95 7.81
CA LYS A 89 5.08 37.08 8.38
C LYS A 89 4.61 35.74 8.93
N THR A 90 4.25 35.73 10.21
CA THR A 90 3.76 34.53 10.92
C THR A 90 2.27 34.60 11.24
N ASP A 91 1.60 35.71 10.91
CA ASP A 91 0.16 35.86 11.11
C ASP A 91 -0.63 34.94 10.18
N GLN A 92 -1.64 34.28 10.74
CA GLN A 92 -2.46 33.28 10.02
C GLN A 92 -3.07 33.86 8.73
N GLU A 93 -3.46 35.13 8.73
CA GLU A 93 -4.03 35.82 7.57
C GLU A 93 -3.01 35.95 6.42
N SER A 94 -1.79 36.40 6.70
CA SER A 94 -0.71 36.49 5.70
C SER A 94 -0.32 35.13 5.15
N LEU A 95 -0.32 34.07 5.98
CA LEU A 95 -0.07 32.72 5.51
C LEU A 95 -1.16 32.23 4.54
N MET A 96 -2.43 32.54 4.85
CA MET A 96 -3.55 32.20 3.96
C MET A 96 -3.51 33.01 2.66
N LYS A 97 -3.21 34.31 2.70
CA LYS A 97 -3.03 35.15 1.50
C LYS A 97 -1.88 34.63 0.62
N LYS A 98 -0.76 34.21 1.21
CA LYS A 98 0.37 33.58 0.52
C LYS A 98 -0.06 32.29 -0.19
N GLN A 99 -0.84 31.44 0.47
CA GLN A 99 -1.38 30.22 -0.14
C GLN A 99 -2.35 30.55 -1.29
N GLN A 100 -3.26 31.50 -1.10
CA GLN A 100 -4.22 31.94 -2.13
C GLN A 100 -3.53 32.48 -3.38
N GLU A 101 -2.48 33.30 -3.24
CA GLU A 101 -1.73 33.80 -4.40
C GLU A 101 -1.00 32.70 -5.15
N THR A 102 -0.35 31.80 -4.41
CA THR A 102 0.30 30.62 -4.98
C THR A 102 -0.70 29.81 -5.82
N GLN A 103 -1.93 29.65 -5.33
CA GLN A 103 -2.98 28.97 -6.09
C GLN A 103 -3.49 29.76 -7.28
N LYS A 104 -3.62 31.09 -7.18
CA LYS A 104 -4.01 31.93 -8.33
C LYS A 104 -3.03 31.75 -9.49
N ILE A 105 -1.73 31.73 -9.18
CA ILE A 105 -0.67 31.45 -10.15
C ILE A 105 -0.81 30.03 -10.70
N GLN A 106 -0.97 29.01 -9.85
CA GLN A 106 -1.19 27.63 -10.29
C GLN A 106 -2.42 27.49 -11.22
N LYS A 107 -3.54 28.13 -10.86
CA LYS A 107 -4.81 28.17 -11.61
C LYS A 107 -4.61 28.85 -12.96
N LYS A 108 -3.84 29.94 -13.04
CA LYS A 108 -3.49 30.66 -14.29
C LYS A 108 -2.85 29.74 -15.34
N TYR A 109 -1.98 28.81 -14.92
CA TYR A 109 -1.34 27.84 -15.81
C TYR A 109 -2.03 26.46 -15.85
N GLY A 110 -3.13 26.29 -15.11
CA GLY A 110 -3.91 25.05 -15.08
C GLY A 110 -3.22 23.88 -14.39
N VAL A 111 -2.26 24.15 -13.51
CA VAL A 111 -1.64 23.16 -12.61
C VAL A 111 -2.30 23.21 -11.23
N SER A 112 -2.21 22.13 -10.45
CA SER A 112 -2.74 22.08 -9.09
C SER A 112 -1.74 21.40 -8.15
N LEU A 113 -1.74 21.81 -6.88
CA LEU A 113 -0.97 21.16 -5.82
C LEU A 113 -1.32 19.67 -5.68
N THR A 114 -2.58 19.31 -5.92
CA THR A 114 -3.11 17.94 -5.84
C THR A 114 -2.61 17.02 -6.97
N SER A 115 -2.07 17.58 -8.05
CA SER A 115 -1.48 16.78 -9.12
C SER A 115 -0.25 16.00 -8.63
N GLY A 116 0.42 16.45 -7.57
CA GLY A 116 1.59 15.79 -7.00
C GLY A 116 1.29 14.54 -6.16
N CYS A 117 0.19 14.53 -5.41
CA CYS A 117 -0.15 13.43 -4.50
C CYS A 117 -1.10 12.37 -5.08
N LEU A 118 -1.72 12.65 -6.24
CA LEU A 118 -2.67 11.73 -6.89
C LEU A 118 -2.11 10.32 -7.15
N PRO A 119 -0.88 10.14 -7.66
CA PRO A 119 -0.37 8.80 -7.89
C PRO A 119 -0.08 8.08 -6.59
N THR A 120 0.38 8.74 -5.52
CA THR A 120 0.56 8.09 -4.22
C THR A 120 -0.75 7.48 -3.73
N LEU A 121 -1.86 8.19 -3.94
CA LEU A 121 -3.19 7.73 -3.54
C LEU A 121 -3.68 6.54 -4.38
N ILE A 122 -3.40 6.55 -5.69
CA ILE A 122 -3.69 5.41 -6.59
C ILE A 122 -2.72 4.24 -6.35
N GLN A 123 -1.49 4.54 -5.96
CA GLN A 123 -0.41 3.59 -5.73
C GLN A 123 -0.69 2.71 -4.52
N LEU A 124 -1.35 3.22 -3.47
CA LEU A 124 -1.64 2.45 -2.26
C LEU A 124 -2.55 1.23 -2.53
N PRO A 125 -3.74 1.37 -3.16
CA PRO A 125 -4.55 0.21 -3.54
C PRO A 125 -3.86 -0.74 -4.51
N VAL A 126 -3.08 -0.21 -5.46
CA VAL A 126 -2.30 -1.04 -6.41
C VAL A 126 -1.24 -1.85 -5.67
N PHE A 127 -0.49 -1.21 -4.77
CA PHE A 127 0.52 -1.90 -3.96
C PHE A 127 -0.12 -2.95 -3.06
N TYR A 128 -1.22 -2.64 -2.40
CA TYR A 128 -1.95 -3.59 -1.55
C TYR A 128 -2.44 -4.80 -2.35
N GLY A 129 -3.08 -4.56 -3.51
CA GLY A 129 -3.55 -5.64 -4.37
C GLY A 129 -2.42 -6.55 -4.85
N LEU A 130 -1.30 -5.95 -5.27
CA LEU A 130 -0.11 -6.70 -5.65
C LEU A 130 0.46 -7.52 -4.48
N TYR A 131 0.61 -6.89 -3.32
CA TYR A 131 1.08 -7.54 -2.11
C TYR A 131 0.22 -8.75 -1.76
N ARG A 132 -1.10 -8.61 -1.80
CA ARG A 132 -2.04 -9.71 -1.49
C ARG A 132 -1.94 -10.85 -2.51
N VAL A 133 -1.74 -10.54 -3.79
CA VAL A 133 -1.55 -11.55 -4.85
C VAL A 133 -0.25 -12.32 -4.67
N ILE A 134 0.88 -11.63 -4.47
CA ILE A 134 2.18 -12.27 -4.25
C ILE A 134 2.20 -13.09 -2.96
N GLN A 135 1.52 -12.63 -1.91
CA GLN A 135 1.45 -13.36 -0.64
C GLN A 135 0.51 -14.56 -0.68
N ASN A 136 -0.35 -14.71 -1.68
CA ASN A 136 -1.33 -15.79 -1.75
C ASN A 136 -1.43 -16.31 -3.19
N ILE A 137 -0.30 -16.63 -3.81
CA ILE A 137 -0.27 -17.05 -5.22
C ILE A 137 -1.18 -18.27 -5.48
N PRO A 138 -1.24 -19.29 -4.60
CA PRO A 138 -2.17 -20.41 -4.77
C PRO A 138 -3.66 -20.00 -4.78
N ALA A 139 -4.01 -18.82 -4.26
CA ALA A 139 -5.39 -18.33 -4.29
C ALA A 139 -5.80 -17.85 -5.69
N TYR A 140 -4.82 -17.54 -6.53
CA TYR A 140 -5.02 -16.89 -7.82
C TYR A 140 -4.55 -17.72 -9.00
N VAL A 141 -3.56 -18.59 -8.80
CA VAL A 141 -2.98 -19.46 -9.83
C VAL A 141 -3.48 -20.89 -9.60
N GLY A 142 -4.38 -21.35 -10.47
CA GLY A 142 -5.04 -22.65 -10.35
C GLY A 142 -4.05 -23.82 -10.36
N ASP A 143 -3.12 -23.84 -11.34
CA ASP A 143 -2.09 -24.87 -11.45
C ASP A 143 -1.25 -25.02 -10.17
N MET A 144 -0.89 -23.88 -9.54
CA MET A 144 -0.15 -23.90 -8.28
C MET A 144 -0.99 -24.49 -7.14
N LYS A 145 -2.28 -24.09 -7.06
CA LYS A 145 -3.21 -24.67 -6.08
C LYS A 145 -3.34 -26.17 -6.25
N ASP A 146 -3.49 -26.65 -7.48
CA ASP A 146 -3.68 -28.07 -7.79
C ASP A 146 -2.46 -28.89 -7.38
N LYS A 147 -1.24 -28.35 -7.56
CA LYS A 147 0.01 -28.99 -7.09
C LYS A 147 0.05 -29.09 -5.56
N TYR A 148 -0.29 -28.02 -4.83
CA TYR A 148 -0.35 -28.06 -3.37
C TYR A 148 -1.45 -28.98 -2.87
N GLN A 149 -2.63 -28.96 -3.50
CA GLN A 149 -3.75 -29.83 -3.15
C GLN A 149 -3.36 -31.30 -3.33
N TYR A 150 -2.66 -31.65 -4.41
CA TYR A 150 -2.13 -32.99 -4.60
C TYR A 150 -1.21 -33.43 -3.44
N ILE A 151 -0.30 -32.55 -2.98
CA ILE A 151 0.56 -32.83 -1.82
C ILE A 151 -0.26 -33.04 -0.55
N VAL A 152 -1.25 -32.18 -0.29
CA VAL A 152 -2.12 -32.31 0.89
C VAL A 152 -2.89 -33.62 0.87
N GLU A 153 -3.48 -33.99 -0.27
CA GLU A 153 -4.17 -35.26 -0.45
C GLU A 153 -3.23 -36.46 -0.28
N SER A 154 -1.98 -36.36 -0.73
CA SER A 154 -0.96 -37.39 -0.49
C SER A 154 -0.61 -37.49 0.99
N MET A 155 -0.43 -36.37 1.71
CA MET A 155 -0.17 -36.35 3.15
C MET A 155 -1.32 -36.97 3.96
N GLN A 156 -2.56 -36.67 3.59
CA GLN A 156 -3.76 -37.23 4.24
C GLN A 156 -3.86 -38.75 4.10
N LYS A 157 -3.29 -39.33 3.04
CA LYS A 157 -3.29 -40.78 2.78
C LYS A 157 -2.14 -41.53 3.46
N VAL A 158 -1.15 -40.82 4.01
CA VAL A 158 -0.02 -41.47 4.68
C VAL A 158 -0.49 -42.08 6.01
N ALA A 159 -0.21 -43.38 6.17
CA ALA A 159 -0.43 -44.10 7.41
C ALA A 159 0.67 -43.71 8.42
N ILE A 160 0.34 -42.79 9.34
CA ILE A 160 1.32 -42.22 10.29
C ILE A 160 1.94 -43.27 11.20
N ASP A 161 1.20 -44.32 11.54
CA ASP A 161 1.67 -45.49 12.29
C ASP A 161 2.79 -46.27 11.59
N LYS A 162 2.96 -46.07 10.27
CA LYS A 162 4.01 -46.70 9.46
C LYS A 162 5.21 -45.78 9.19
N ILE A 163 5.16 -44.52 9.63
CA ILE A 163 6.32 -43.62 9.55
C ILE A 163 7.35 -44.08 10.59
N ASP A 164 8.63 -43.98 10.23
CA ASP A 164 9.73 -44.27 11.14
C ASP A 164 9.61 -43.45 12.44
N ALA A 165 9.50 -44.15 13.58
CA ALA A 165 9.32 -43.54 14.89
C ALA A 165 10.46 -42.57 15.27
N SER A 166 11.68 -42.78 14.75
CA SER A 166 12.80 -41.86 14.96
C SER A 166 12.54 -40.49 14.33
N LYS A 167 11.90 -40.45 13.15
CA LYS A 167 11.54 -39.21 12.46
C LYS A 167 10.46 -38.44 13.22
N LEU A 168 9.42 -39.12 13.69
CA LEU A 168 8.35 -38.51 14.50
C LEU A 168 8.87 -37.99 15.85
N SER A 169 9.68 -38.79 16.55
CA SER A 169 10.23 -38.39 17.84
C SER A 169 11.19 -37.18 17.75
N SER A 170 11.88 -37.00 16.62
CA SER A 170 12.75 -35.83 16.38
C SER A 170 11.99 -34.50 16.40
N ILE A 171 10.71 -34.51 16.04
CA ILE A 171 9.79 -33.36 16.10
C ILE A 171 8.84 -33.44 17.29
N LYS A 172 9.14 -34.29 18.29
CA LYS A 172 8.37 -34.49 19.53
C LYS A 172 6.93 -34.98 19.29
N LEU A 173 6.72 -35.81 18.28
CA LEU A 173 5.46 -36.47 17.99
C LEU A 173 5.59 -38.00 18.10
N ASP A 174 4.45 -38.67 18.17
CA ASP A 174 4.34 -40.13 18.15
C ASP A 174 3.37 -40.58 17.04
N SER A 175 3.14 -41.89 16.94
CA SER A 175 2.29 -42.50 15.91
C SER A 175 0.80 -42.16 16.04
N SER A 176 0.36 -41.51 17.12
CA SER A 176 -1.03 -41.05 17.28
C SER A 176 -1.28 -39.67 16.63
N ALA A 177 -0.22 -39.00 16.17
CA ALA A 177 -0.30 -37.71 15.49
C ALA A 177 -1.08 -37.80 14.17
N ASN A 178 -1.73 -36.70 13.82
CA ASN A 178 -2.31 -36.51 12.49
C ASN A 178 -1.30 -35.83 11.56
N TYR A 179 -1.55 -35.88 10.26
CA TYR A 179 -0.69 -35.21 9.27
C TYR A 179 -0.52 -33.70 9.54
N TYR A 180 -1.56 -33.02 10.04
CA TYR A 180 -1.49 -31.59 10.36
C TYR A 180 -0.67 -31.30 11.64
N ASP A 181 -0.54 -32.27 12.56
CA ASP A 181 0.30 -32.12 13.75
C ASP A 181 1.78 -32.13 13.35
N ILE A 182 2.14 -32.99 12.38
CA ILE A 182 3.48 -33.04 11.78
C ILE A 182 3.79 -31.70 11.08
N ILE A 183 2.87 -31.21 10.24
CA ILE A 183 3.04 -29.91 9.56
C ILE A 183 3.25 -28.79 10.57
N ASN A 184 2.44 -28.75 11.64
CA ASN A 184 2.56 -27.73 12.67
C ASN A 184 3.90 -27.82 13.44
N ALA A 185 4.38 -29.02 13.73
CA ALA A 185 5.67 -29.21 14.40
C ALA A 185 6.84 -28.75 13.52
N VAL A 186 6.80 -29.01 12.21
CA VAL A 186 7.84 -28.58 11.27
C VAL A 186 7.76 -27.10 10.95
N ALA A 187 6.55 -26.54 10.79
CA ALA A 187 6.35 -25.11 10.54
C ALA A 187 6.59 -24.22 11.78
N SER A 188 7.05 -24.80 12.89
CA SER A 188 7.29 -24.12 14.16
C SER A 188 8.73 -23.58 14.28
N ASP A 189 8.88 -22.50 15.03
CA ASP A 189 10.10 -21.69 15.01
C ASP A 189 11.23 -22.29 15.86
N SER A 190 12.37 -22.58 15.21
CA SER A 190 13.67 -22.79 15.88
C SER A 190 14.64 -21.62 15.68
N ASP A 191 14.25 -20.58 14.94
CA ASP A 191 15.13 -19.49 14.45
C ASP A 191 14.72 -18.07 14.88
N GLY A 192 13.70 -17.93 15.74
CA GLY A 192 13.27 -16.66 16.33
C GLY A 192 12.66 -15.67 15.35
N ARG A 193 12.09 -16.15 14.23
CA ARG A 193 11.39 -15.32 13.25
C ARG A 193 9.88 -15.46 13.49
N VAL A 194 9.22 -14.34 13.80
CA VAL A 194 7.75 -14.22 13.64
C VAL A 194 7.44 -14.37 12.15
N SER A 195 7.34 -15.61 11.69
CA SER A 195 7.23 -15.98 10.28
C SER A 195 5.76 -16.06 9.85
N THR A 196 5.51 -15.77 8.58
CA THR A 196 4.20 -15.97 7.96
C THR A 196 3.77 -17.44 8.03
N ALA A 197 4.73 -18.38 8.02
CA ALA A 197 4.51 -19.81 8.21
C ALA A 197 3.90 -20.13 9.59
N VAL A 198 4.52 -19.65 10.67
CA VAL A 198 4.04 -19.84 12.04
C VAL A 198 2.64 -19.24 12.21
N THR A 199 2.40 -18.06 11.61
CA THR A 199 1.09 -17.41 11.65
C THR A 199 0.03 -18.23 10.91
N ALA A 200 0.38 -18.80 9.75
CA ALA A 200 -0.49 -19.70 9.00
C ALA A 200 -0.75 -20.99 9.79
N SER A 201 0.29 -21.57 10.41
CA SER A 201 0.19 -22.78 11.22
C SER A 201 -0.73 -22.59 12.42
N ASN A 202 -0.59 -21.47 13.15
CA ASN A 202 -1.50 -21.13 14.24
C ASN A 202 -2.96 -20.98 13.77
N GLN A 203 -3.20 -20.42 12.59
CA GLN A 203 -4.55 -20.33 12.00
C GLN A 203 -5.07 -21.71 11.58
N MET A 204 -4.22 -22.59 11.09
CA MET A 204 -4.56 -23.98 10.78
C MET A 204 -4.95 -24.73 12.06
N MET A 205 -4.16 -24.62 13.14
CA MET A 205 -4.44 -25.30 14.41
C MET A 205 -5.68 -24.73 15.12
N ASP A 206 -5.93 -23.43 15.04
CA ASP A 206 -7.20 -22.83 15.48
C ASP A 206 -8.39 -23.45 14.70
N ALA A 207 -8.24 -23.68 13.40
CA ALA A 207 -9.27 -24.32 12.59
C ALA A 207 -9.49 -25.80 12.94
N VAL A 208 -8.41 -26.53 13.24
CA VAL A 208 -8.48 -27.90 13.78
C VAL A 208 -9.29 -27.91 15.08
N SER A 209 -9.00 -27.00 16.01
CA SER A 209 -9.71 -26.94 17.30
C SER A 209 -11.22 -26.66 17.16
N LYS A 210 -11.62 -26.00 16.08
CA LYS A 210 -13.01 -25.65 15.75
C LYS A 210 -13.69 -26.67 14.84
N GLY A 211 -13.00 -27.75 14.44
CA GLY A 211 -13.53 -28.75 13.52
C GLY A 211 -13.81 -28.23 12.11
N ASN A 212 -13.14 -27.15 11.68
CA ASN A 212 -13.34 -26.52 10.37
C ASN A 212 -12.05 -26.48 9.53
N LEU A 213 -11.16 -27.45 9.73
CA LEU A 213 -9.98 -27.62 8.91
C LEU A 213 -10.39 -27.84 7.44
N THR A 214 -9.73 -27.13 6.54
CA THR A 214 -9.89 -27.29 5.08
C THR A 214 -8.52 -27.41 4.44
N ASP A 215 -8.44 -28.03 3.26
CA ASP A 215 -7.17 -28.15 2.53
C ASP A 215 -6.53 -26.79 2.29
N ASN A 216 -7.32 -25.75 2.01
CA ASN A 216 -6.80 -24.39 1.88
C ASN A 216 -6.04 -23.92 3.13
N LYS A 217 -6.47 -24.29 4.34
CA LYS A 217 -5.73 -23.94 5.57
C LYS A 217 -4.42 -24.69 5.71
N VAL A 218 -4.31 -25.88 5.13
CA VAL A 218 -3.06 -26.63 5.08
C VAL A 218 -2.14 -26.04 4.01
N ILE A 219 -2.67 -25.75 2.81
CA ILE A 219 -1.94 -25.10 1.72
C ILE A 219 -1.38 -23.74 2.16
N ASP A 220 -2.12 -22.98 2.97
CA ASP A 220 -1.63 -21.72 3.55
C ASP A 220 -0.33 -21.87 4.34
N VAL A 221 -0.15 -23.00 5.04
CA VAL A 221 1.08 -23.29 5.77
C VAL A 221 2.16 -23.72 4.78
N LEU A 222 1.84 -24.68 3.91
CA LEU A 222 2.76 -25.26 2.94
C LEU A 222 3.35 -24.21 1.96
N ASP A 223 2.57 -23.20 1.58
CA ASP A 223 3.02 -22.09 0.72
C ASP A 223 3.92 -21.07 1.46
N LYS A 224 4.10 -21.21 2.77
CA LYS A 224 4.83 -20.26 3.62
C LYS A 224 6.04 -20.84 4.32
N ILE A 225 6.14 -22.16 4.41
CA ILE A 225 7.28 -22.84 5.02
C ILE A 225 8.55 -22.69 4.18
N SER A 226 9.71 -22.77 4.83
CA SER A 226 11.00 -22.60 4.18
C SER A 226 11.38 -23.83 3.35
N THR A 227 12.42 -23.72 2.52
CA THR A 227 13.00 -24.87 1.80
C THR A 227 13.52 -25.95 2.76
N HIS A 228 14.05 -25.54 3.92
CA HIS A 228 14.50 -26.47 4.95
C HIS A 228 13.33 -27.29 5.52
N ASP A 229 12.24 -26.60 5.85
CA ASP A 229 11.04 -27.23 6.41
C ASP A 229 10.37 -28.16 5.38
N TRP A 230 10.35 -27.76 4.11
CA TRP A 230 9.95 -28.63 3.00
C TRP A 230 10.79 -29.90 2.91
N SER A 231 12.11 -29.79 3.06
CA SER A 231 13.02 -30.96 3.06
C SER A 231 12.71 -31.91 4.23
N GLN A 232 12.40 -31.37 5.41
CA GLN A 232 11.99 -32.18 6.57
C GLN A 232 10.65 -32.89 6.32
N LEU A 233 9.65 -32.19 5.78
CA LEU A 233 8.37 -32.79 5.43
C LEU A 233 8.54 -33.90 4.38
N GLN A 234 9.38 -33.67 3.37
CA GLN A 234 9.66 -34.64 2.32
C GLN A 234 10.25 -35.94 2.89
N ASP A 235 11.18 -35.83 3.84
CA ASP A 235 11.78 -36.98 4.51
C ASP A 235 10.79 -37.72 5.43
N ILE A 236 9.99 -36.99 6.21
CA ILE A 236 9.02 -37.58 7.15
C ILE A 236 7.91 -38.34 6.40
N PHE A 237 7.33 -37.71 5.37
CA PHE A 237 6.25 -38.30 4.59
C PHE A 237 6.73 -39.26 3.50
N GLY A 238 8.05 -39.39 3.29
CA GLY A 238 8.63 -40.30 2.31
C GLY A 238 8.44 -39.87 0.85
N PHE A 239 8.20 -38.58 0.60
CA PHE A 239 7.96 -37.99 -0.73
C PHE A 239 9.25 -37.80 -1.53
N THR A 240 10.12 -38.82 -1.55
CA THR A 240 11.45 -38.78 -2.18
C THR A 240 11.45 -39.12 -3.67
N SER A 241 10.32 -39.61 -4.19
CA SER A 241 10.12 -39.93 -5.61
C SER A 241 8.68 -39.71 -6.04
N GLY A 242 8.41 -39.75 -7.34
CA GLY A 242 7.06 -39.57 -7.89
C GLY A 242 6.65 -38.11 -8.00
N LYS A 243 5.34 -37.89 -8.21
CA LYS A 243 4.78 -36.56 -8.46
C LYS A 243 4.94 -35.62 -7.27
N GLU A 244 4.92 -36.17 -6.06
CA GLU A 244 5.13 -35.43 -4.82
C GLU A 244 6.52 -34.77 -4.83
N ALA A 245 7.55 -35.57 -5.11
CA ALA A 245 8.93 -35.08 -5.21
C ALA A 245 9.08 -34.05 -6.32
N ASP A 246 8.47 -34.29 -7.49
CA ASP A 246 8.51 -33.37 -8.63
C ASP A 246 7.86 -32.01 -8.30
N TYR A 247 6.71 -32.02 -7.63
CA TYR A 247 6.02 -30.79 -7.23
C TYR A 247 6.77 -30.03 -6.14
N ILE A 248 7.34 -30.73 -5.15
CA ILE A 248 8.19 -30.13 -4.12
C ILE A 248 9.41 -29.48 -4.78
N HIS A 249 10.10 -30.19 -5.68
CA HIS A 249 11.22 -29.64 -6.43
C HIS A 249 10.83 -28.41 -7.27
N ASN A 250 9.63 -28.42 -7.85
CA ASN A 250 9.09 -27.25 -8.55
C ASN A 250 8.89 -26.05 -7.59
N PHE A 251 8.35 -26.28 -6.38
CA PHE A 251 8.17 -25.23 -5.35
C PHE A 251 9.51 -24.62 -4.89
N GLU A 252 10.56 -25.43 -4.79
CA GLU A 252 11.91 -24.95 -4.45
C GLU A 252 12.52 -24.08 -5.54
N ASN A 253 12.33 -24.45 -6.81
CA ASN A 253 12.95 -23.76 -7.94
C ASN A 253 12.16 -22.56 -8.44
N MET A 254 10.82 -22.56 -8.30
CA MET A 254 9.97 -21.47 -8.77
C MET A 254 10.29 -20.12 -8.12
N ASN A 255 10.79 -20.15 -6.88
CA ASN A 255 11.14 -18.96 -6.13
C ASN A 255 12.60 -18.51 -6.31
N ARG A 256 13.44 -19.27 -7.03
CA ARG A 256 14.85 -18.92 -7.21
C ARG A 256 15.01 -17.69 -8.09
N PHE A 257 15.87 -16.79 -7.65
CA PHE A 257 16.25 -15.55 -8.28
C PHE A 257 17.77 -15.39 -8.26
N LEU A 258 18.28 -14.36 -8.97
CA LEU A 258 19.70 -14.06 -9.12
C LEU A 258 20.52 -14.31 -7.85
N PHE A 259 21.69 -14.91 -7.98
CA PHE A 259 22.56 -15.32 -6.86
C PHE A 259 21.92 -16.34 -5.91
N ASN A 260 21.03 -17.19 -6.42
CA ASN A 260 20.32 -18.24 -5.68
C ASN A 260 19.47 -17.69 -4.51
N LEU A 261 19.00 -16.44 -4.64
CA LEU A 261 18.08 -15.84 -3.68
C LEU A 261 16.68 -16.43 -3.85
N ASN A 262 15.96 -16.67 -2.76
CA ASN A 262 14.55 -17.07 -2.82
C ASN A 262 13.66 -15.83 -2.68
N ILE A 263 12.75 -15.58 -3.62
CA ILE A 263 11.91 -14.37 -3.62
C ILE A 263 10.81 -14.37 -2.56
N ALA A 264 10.45 -15.54 -2.03
CA ALA A 264 9.46 -15.70 -0.97
C ALA A 264 10.06 -15.37 0.42
N ASP A 265 11.39 -15.44 0.56
CA ASP A 265 12.07 -15.16 1.81
C ASP A 265 12.15 -13.66 2.10
N ALA A 266 12.01 -13.31 3.38
CA ALA A 266 12.37 -11.99 3.88
C ALA A 266 13.91 -11.93 4.11
N PRO A 267 14.61 -10.89 3.61
CA PRO A 267 16.05 -10.75 3.79
C PRO A 267 16.51 -10.74 5.26
N GLY A 268 15.71 -10.13 6.14
CA GLY A 268 16.10 -9.88 7.52
C GLY A 268 17.31 -8.95 7.62
N LEU A 269 17.89 -8.86 8.82
CA LEU A 269 19.08 -8.03 9.10
C LEU A 269 20.41 -8.81 9.05
N LYS A 270 20.37 -10.14 8.90
CA LYS A 270 21.57 -10.97 8.81
C LYS A 270 22.34 -10.61 7.54
N LEU A 271 23.65 -10.37 7.67
CA LEU A 271 24.51 -10.03 6.54
C LEU A 271 24.50 -11.18 5.53
N SER A 272 23.86 -10.95 4.38
CA SER A 272 23.66 -11.95 3.33
C SER A 272 23.47 -11.26 1.98
N ALA A 273 23.60 -12.02 0.88
CA ALA A 273 23.31 -11.51 -0.46
C ALA A 273 21.86 -10.99 -0.59
N ALA A 274 20.93 -11.46 0.25
CA ALA A 274 19.54 -11.01 0.26
C ALA A 274 19.40 -9.51 0.57
N LEU A 275 20.35 -8.90 1.30
CA LEU A 275 20.34 -7.47 1.61
C LEU A 275 20.59 -6.56 0.40
N ILE A 276 21.08 -7.10 -0.73
CA ILE A 276 21.20 -6.32 -1.98
C ILE A 276 19.84 -5.78 -2.41
N VAL A 277 18.77 -6.56 -2.25
CA VAL A 277 17.42 -6.18 -2.70
C VAL A 277 16.89 -4.94 -1.94
N PRO A 278 16.80 -4.92 -0.59
CA PRO A 278 16.35 -3.75 0.15
C PRO A 278 17.24 -2.52 -0.06
N ILE A 279 18.57 -2.70 -0.09
CA ILE A 279 19.51 -1.59 -0.31
C ILE A 279 19.32 -0.99 -1.71
N LEU A 280 19.29 -1.84 -2.74
CA LEU A 280 19.12 -1.39 -4.13
C LEU A 280 17.76 -0.73 -4.35
N SER A 281 16.69 -1.28 -3.77
CA SER A 281 15.36 -0.68 -3.78
C SER A 281 15.38 0.73 -3.19
N ALA A 282 15.97 0.91 -2.00
CA ALA A 282 16.05 2.21 -1.35
C ALA A 282 16.90 3.21 -2.15
N VAL A 283 18.07 2.80 -2.65
CA VAL A 283 18.94 3.64 -3.47
C VAL A 283 18.23 4.09 -4.75
N LEU A 284 17.59 3.17 -5.47
CA LEU A 284 16.88 3.51 -6.71
C LEU A 284 15.65 4.38 -6.45
N GLN A 285 14.91 4.15 -5.36
CA GLN A 285 13.82 5.04 -4.95
C GLN A 285 14.33 6.44 -4.61
N PHE A 286 15.45 6.54 -3.90
CA PHE A 286 16.08 7.82 -3.59
C PHE A 286 16.49 8.57 -4.86
N VAL A 287 17.16 7.89 -5.80
CA VAL A 287 17.54 8.46 -7.09
C VAL A 287 16.31 8.90 -7.88
N SER A 288 15.28 8.04 -7.97
CA SER A 288 14.00 8.33 -8.63
C SER A 288 13.32 9.57 -8.06
N SER A 289 13.22 9.67 -6.73
CA SER A 289 12.66 10.83 -6.02
C SER A 289 13.48 12.09 -6.32
N LYS A 290 14.81 12.04 -6.20
CA LYS A 290 15.69 13.21 -6.43
C LYS A 290 15.57 13.77 -7.85
N ILE A 291 15.53 12.90 -8.87
CA ILE A 291 15.38 13.32 -10.28
C ILE A 291 14.00 13.94 -10.51
N SER A 292 12.95 13.39 -9.88
CA SER A 292 11.58 13.90 -10.00
C SER A 292 11.38 15.25 -9.30
N MET A 293 12.16 15.52 -8.25
CA MET A 293 11.98 16.67 -7.35
C MET A 293 12.85 17.88 -7.67
N SER A 294 13.79 17.74 -8.60
CA SER A 294 14.60 18.86 -9.15
C SER A 294 13.76 19.99 -9.78
N ALA A 295 12.45 19.80 -9.87
CA ALA A 295 11.43 20.75 -10.30
C ALA A 295 10.95 21.75 -9.22
N SER A 296 11.27 21.57 -7.93
CA SER A 296 10.62 22.32 -6.82
C SER A 296 11.58 22.91 -5.78
N ASN A 297 12.73 23.46 -6.19
CA ASN A 297 13.63 24.14 -5.25
C ASN A 297 13.04 25.49 -4.78
N THR A 298 12.40 25.46 -3.61
CA THR A 298 12.05 26.64 -2.80
C THR A 298 13.18 26.86 -1.79
N ASN A 299 14.27 27.48 -2.22
CA ASN A 299 15.33 27.97 -1.32
C ASN A 299 14.83 29.22 -0.57
N SER A 300 13.95 29.02 0.40
CA SER A 300 13.43 30.07 1.26
C SER A 300 13.54 29.61 2.71
N ASN A 301 14.34 30.29 3.54
CA ASN A 301 14.44 30.09 5.00
C ASN A 301 13.18 30.56 5.75
N ASP A 302 12.02 30.45 5.12
CA ASP A 302 10.75 31.02 5.60
C ASP A 302 9.99 29.94 6.41
N PRO A 303 9.52 30.21 7.64
CA PRO A 303 8.81 29.24 8.47
C PRO A 303 7.58 28.61 7.80
N THR A 304 6.95 29.29 6.83
CA THR A 304 5.86 28.70 6.04
C THR A 304 6.29 27.84 4.85
N ALA A 305 7.53 27.99 4.36
CA ALA A 305 8.10 27.05 3.39
C ALA A 305 8.46 25.72 4.07
N ALA A 306 8.58 25.70 5.41
CA ALA A 306 8.94 24.50 6.17
C ALA A 306 7.95 23.34 5.99
N GLN A 307 6.64 23.59 5.88
CA GLN A 307 5.65 22.52 5.68
C GLN A 307 5.73 21.90 4.27
N ALA A 308 5.98 22.72 3.24
CA ALA A 308 6.17 22.23 1.88
C ALA A 308 7.52 21.49 1.76
N ASN A 309 8.57 22.04 2.36
CA ASN A 309 9.91 21.45 2.39
C ASN A 309 9.96 20.16 3.23
N SER A 310 9.18 20.05 4.31
CA SER A 310 9.11 18.81 5.11
C SER A 310 8.38 17.69 4.36
N MET A 311 7.27 18.00 3.67
CA MET A 311 6.61 17.05 2.78
C MET A 311 7.55 16.59 1.65
N MET A 312 8.33 17.53 1.10
CA MET A 312 9.33 17.26 0.08
C MET A 312 10.45 16.34 0.60
N ASN A 313 11.01 16.64 1.77
CA ASN A 313 12.05 15.84 2.41
C ASN A 313 11.54 14.44 2.81
N MET A 314 10.29 14.33 3.28
CA MET A 314 9.66 13.04 3.56
C MET A 314 9.57 12.17 2.29
N MET A 315 9.24 12.76 1.15
CA MET A 315 9.19 12.01 -0.12
C MET A 315 10.58 11.65 -0.66
N THR A 316 11.58 12.50 -0.44
CA THR A 316 12.96 12.26 -0.89
C THR A 316 13.67 11.22 -0.03
N TYR A 317 13.59 11.36 1.29
CA TYR A 317 14.38 10.57 2.24
C TYR A 317 13.53 9.57 3.02
N GLY A 318 12.32 9.98 3.41
CA GLY A 318 11.42 9.13 4.20
C GLY A 318 10.95 7.89 3.44
N MET A 319 10.50 8.03 2.20
CA MET A 319 10.04 6.90 1.38
C MET A 319 11.14 5.85 1.14
N PRO A 320 12.37 6.21 0.72
CA PRO A 320 13.46 5.24 0.61
C PRO A 320 13.79 4.51 1.91
N LEU A 321 13.85 5.23 3.05
CA LEU A 321 14.11 4.60 4.35
C LEU A 321 12.98 3.64 4.76
N MET A 322 11.73 4.05 4.53
CA MET A 322 10.57 3.18 4.76
C MET A 322 10.61 1.96 3.85
N SER A 323 10.99 2.12 2.58
CA SER A 323 11.13 1.01 1.66
C SER A 323 12.23 0.04 2.06
N LEU A 324 13.35 0.55 2.60
CA LEU A 324 14.43 -0.26 3.16
C LEU A 324 13.90 -1.12 4.31
N PHE A 325 13.21 -0.49 5.27
CA PHE A 325 12.61 -1.17 6.41
C PHE A 325 11.60 -2.23 5.97
N ILE A 326 10.70 -1.91 5.04
CA ILE A 326 9.69 -2.84 4.54
C ILE A 326 10.34 -4.02 3.81
N CYS A 327 11.30 -3.78 2.92
CA CYS A 327 11.97 -4.84 2.17
C CYS A 327 12.88 -5.72 3.01
N ILE A 328 13.28 -5.30 4.21
CA ILE A 328 14.00 -6.15 5.16
C ILE A 328 13.04 -7.16 5.82
N ASN A 329 11.79 -6.76 6.05
CA ASN A 329 10.82 -7.55 6.82
C ASN A 329 9.82 -8.34 5.96
N LEU A 330 9.64 -7.96 4.70
CA LEU A 330 8.72 -8.62 3.77
C LEU A 330 9.48 -9.39 2.68
N PRO A 331 8.81 -10.32 1.96
CA PRO A 331 9.44 -11.10 0.89
C PRO A 331 10.17 -10.28 -0.16
N ILE A 332 11.30 -10.80 -0.64
CA ILE A 332 12.14 -10.22 -1.69
C ILE A 332 11.35 -9.82 -2.94
N ALA A 333 10.29 -10.56 -3.31
CA ALA A 333 9.41 -10.25 -4.43
C ALA A 333 8.86 -8.80 -4.39
N ILE A 334 8.59 -8.25 -3.20
CA ILE A 334 8.11 -6.87 -3.03
C ILE A 334 9.23 -5.86 -3.31
N GLY A 335 10.47 -6.19 -2.93
CA GLY A 335 11.64 -5.39 -3.27
C GLY A 335 11.90 -5.36 -4.78
N LEU A 336 11.73 -6.49 -5.47
CA LEU A 336 11.85 -6.55 -6.93
C LEU A 336 10.85 -5.62 -7.62
N TYR A 337 9.60 -5.60 -7.15
CA TYR A 337 8.58 -4.67 -7.66
C TYR A 337 9.03 -3.20 -7.55
N TRP A 338 9.59 -2.80 -6.41
CA TRP A 338 10.06 -1.44 -6.22
C TRP A 338 11.33 -1.10 -7.01
N ILE A 339 12.26 -2.05 -7.15
CA ILE A 339 13.46 -1.89 -8.00
C ILE A 339 13.03 -1.62 -9.44
N ILE A 340 12.25 -2.51 -10.04
CA ILE A 340 11.80 -2.38 -11.44
C ILE A 340 10.95 -1.12 -11.62
N GLY A 341 10.04 -0.85 -10.68
CA GLY A 341 9.23 0.36 -10.70
C GLY A 341 10.06 1.65 -10.64
N SER A 342 11.14 1.67 -9.86
CA SER A 342 12.06 2.81 -9.74
C SER A 342 12.88 2.99 -11.02
N VAL A 343 13.39 1.90 -11.60
CA VAL A 343 14.10 1.93 -12.89
C VAL A 343 13.21 2.53 -13.99
N ILE A 344 11.98 2.05 -14.12
CA ILE A 344 11.02 2.59 -15.09
C ILE A 344 10.75 4.07 -14.82
N THR A 345 10.60 4.47 -13.55
CA THR A 345 10.38 5.88 -13.19
C THR A 345 11.58 6.74 -13.57
N ILE A 346 12.80 6.29 -13.30
CA ILE A 346 14.04 6.99 -13.68
C ILE A 346 14.10 7.15 -15.20
N ILE A 347 13.91 6.06 -15.98
CA ILE A 347 13.95 6.09 -17.45
C ILE A 347 12.90 7.08 -17.99
N THR A 348 11.64 6.97 -17.55
CA THR A 348 10.57 7.86 -18.01
C THR A 348 10.84 9.32 -17.65
N GLN A 349 11.33 9.59 -16.43
CA GLN A 349 11.67 10.93 -15.99
C GLN A 349 12.83 11.52 -16.79
N LEU A 350 13.85 10.73 -17.14
CA LEU A 350 14.95 11.15 -18.02
C LEU A 350 14.44 11.51 -19.42
N ILE A 351 13.55 10.70 -19.99
CA ILE A 351 12.91 10.98 -21.29
C ILE A 351 12.13 12.30 -21.25
N ILE A 352 11.27 12.50 -20.23
CA ILE A 352 10.48 13.73 -20.09
C ILE A 352 11.37 14.95 -19.86
N ASN A 353 12.37 14.84 -18.99
CA ASN A 353 13.30 15.94 -18.73
C ASN A 353 14.06 16.34 -20.00
N ASN A 354 14.51 15.37 -20.80
CA ASN A 354 15.17 15.63 -22.08
C ASN A 354 14.23 16.28 -23.11
N TYR A 355 12.98 15.80 -23.21
CA TYR A 355 11.97 16.39 -24.09
C TYR A 355 11.71 17.87 -23.74
N TYR A 356 11.42 18.17 -22.47
CA TYR A 356 11.12 19.54 -22.03
C TYR A 356 12.34 20.47 -21.98
N LYS A 357 13.57 19.93 -21.96
CA LYS A 357 14.79 20.72 -22.11
C LYS A 357 14.90 21.34 -23.51
N LYS A 358 14.37 20.66 -24.54
CA LYS A 358 14.38 21.10 -25.94
C LYS A 358 13.17 21.97 -26.32
N CYS A 359 12.14 22.01 -25.48
CA CYS A 359 10.96 22.85 -25.72
C CYS A 359 11.20 24.30 -25.30
N ASP A 360 10.64 25.24 -26.07
CA ASP A 360 10.51 26.63 -25.64
C ASP A 360 9.55 26.72 -24.43
N LYS A 361 10.09 27.19 -23.30
CA LYS A 361 9.37 27.30 -22.03
C LYS A 361 8.22 28.29 -22.13
N GLU A 362 8.41 29.42 -22.81
CA GLU A 362 7.40 30.47 -22.92
C GLU A 362 6.23 29.99 -23.77
N ALA A 363 6.51 29.36 -24.92
CA ALA A 363 5.47 28.74 -25.74
C ALA A 363 4.70 27.63 -24.99
N VAL A 364 5.37 26.85 -24.12
CA VAL A 364 4.72 25.83 -23.29
C VAL A 364 3.81 26.48 -22.24
N LEU A 365 4.29 27.51 -21.53
CA LEU A 365 3.51 28.23 -20.53
C LEU A 365 2.30 28.92 -21.14
N GLU A 366 2.45 29.53 -22.31
CA GLU A 366 1.36 30.20 -23.02
C GLU A 366 0.29 29.21 -23.46
N LYS A 367 0.69 28.06 -24.04
CA LYS A 367 -0.25 26.96 -24.35
C LYS A 367 -1.00 26.50 -23.11
N CYS A 368 -0.34 26.44 -21.95
CA CYS A 368 -0.96 26.06 -20.69
C CYS A 368 -1.95 27.13 -20.21
N ARG A 369 -1.58 28.42 -20.27
CA ARG A 369 -2.43 29.56 -19.92
C ARG A 369 -3.71 29.61 -20.75
N VAL A 370 -3.59 29.50 -22.08
CA VAL A 370 -4.74 29.47 -22.99
C VAL A 370 -5.65 28.27 -22.71
N LYS A 371 -5.07 27.09 -22.48
CA LYS A 371 -5.86 25.87 -22.16
C LYS A 371 -6.55 25.98 -20.80
N ALA A 372 -5.90 26.58 -19.80
CA ALA A 372 -6.45 26.82 -18.48
C ALA A 372 -7.61 27.80 -18.53
N ALA A 373 -7.44 28.93 -19.23
CA ALA A 373 -8.49 29.93 -19.45
C ALA A 373 -9.70 29.33 -20.16
N LYS A 374 -9.50 28.58 -21.27
CA LYS A 374 -10.59 27.87 -21.96
C LYS A 374 -11.32 26.88 -21.05
N LYS A 375 -10.60 26.16 -20.19
CA LYS A 375 -11.20 25.20 -19.24
C LYS A 375 -11.98 25.91 -18.12
N GLN A 376 -11.50 27.06 -17.65
CA GLN A 376 -12.19 27.87 -16.65
C GLN A 376 -13.47 28.48 -17.21
N ALA A 377 -13.40 29.13 -18.38
CA ALA A 377 -14.57 29.67 -19.07
C ALA A 377 -15.64 28.60 -19.33
N LYS A 378 -15.23 27.39 -19.77
CA LYS A 378 -16.17 26.26 -19.94
C LYS A 378 -16.81 25.79 -18.63
N LYS A 379 -16.09 25.86 -17.50
CA LYS A 379 -16.63 25.47 -16.19
C LYS A 379 -17.59 26.52 -15.67
N GLU A 380 -17.25 27.80 -15.78
CA GLU A 380 -18.09 28.93 -15.38
C GLU A 380 -19.38 28.96 -16.20
N ALA A 381 -19.31 28.69 -17.50
CA ALA A 381 -20.50 28.57 -18.36
C ALA A 381 -21.42 27.39 -17.98
N LYS A 382 -20.85 26.24 -17.58
CA LYS A 382 -21.64 25.06 -17.17
C LYS A 382 -22.18 25.16 -15.74
N HIS A 383 -21.44 25.83 -14.86
CA HIS A 383 -21.73 25.91 -13.43
C HIS A 383 -21.40 27.31 -12.89
N PRO A 384 -22.23 28.32 -13.19
CA PRO A 384 -22.01 29.68 -12.74
C PRO A 384 -22.02 29.74 -11.21
N GLY A 385 -21.06 30.47 -10.62
CA GLY A 385 -20.96 30.69 -9.17
C GLY A 385 -20.50 29.50 -8.32
N LYS A 386 -20.31 28.28 -8.88
CA LYS A 386 -19.84 27.13 -8.08
C LYS A 386 -18.34 27.22 -7.78
N LYS A 387 -18.03 27.57 -6.53
CA LYS A 387 -16.66 27.54 -5.97
C LYS A 387 -16.05 26.14 -6.04
N SER A 388 -14.76 26.06 -6.34
CA SER A 388 -14.01 24.79 -6.33
C SER A 388 -13.99 24.18 -4.92
N PHE A 389 -13.84 22.86 -4.79
CA PHE A 389 -13.64 22.20 -3.48
C PHE A 389 -12.53 22.89 -2.67
N TYR A 390 -11.42 23.23 -3.31
CA TYR A 390 -10.31 23.92 -2.67
C TYR A 390 -10.70 25.33 -2.19
N GLU A 391 -11.47 26.05 -3.01
CA GLU A 391 -11.95 27.41 -2.74
C GLU A 391 -12.93 27.40 -1.55
N LYS A 392 -13.79 26.37 -1.48
CA LYS A 392 -14.64 26.10 -0.32
C LYS A 392 -13.83 25.75 0.93
N MET A 393 -12.75 24.99 0.80
CA MET A 393 -11.87 24.67 1.91
C MET A 393 -11.18 25.92 2.45
N MET A 394 -10.76 26.83 1.57
CA MET A 394 -10.19 28.12 1.95
C MET A 394 -11.18 29.04 2.62
N ASP A 395 -12.41 29.10 2.10
CA ASP A 395 -13.48 29.86 2.74
C ASP A 395 -13.81 29.33 4.14
N ALA A 396 -13.83 28.00 4.31
CA ALA A 396 -14.01 27.37 5.61
C ALA A 396 -12.86 27.66 6.58
N GLN A 397 -11.61 27.68 6.10
CA GLN A 397 -10.45 28.09 6.92
C GLN A 397 -10.46 29.58 7.27
N ASN A 398 -11.03 30.43 6.41
CA ASN A 398 -11.20 31.87 6.63
C ASN A 398 -12.40 32.22 7.53
N GLY A 399 -13.20 31.23 7.98
CA GLY A 399 -14.45 31.49 8.70
C GLY A 399 -15.58 32.06 7.83
N ASN A 400 -15.37 32.19 6.52
CA ASN A 400 -16.36 32.64 5.54
C ASN A 400 -17.22 31.47 5.04
N VAL A 401 -17.84 30.73 5.97
CA VAL A 401 -18.81 29.68 5.61
C VAL A 401 -20.11 30.36 5.21
N SER A 402 -20.41 30.36 3.90
CA SER A 402 -21.72 30.80 3.41
C SER A 402 -22.84 29.95 4.01
N SER A 403 -23.82 30.60 4.64
CA SER A 403 -25.03 30.03 5.23
C SER A 403 -26.03 29.53 4.18
N ASP A 404 -25.56 28.96 3.07
CA ASP A 404 -26.44 28.38 2.06
C ASP A 404 -26.89 27.00 2.51
N SER A 405 -28.21 26.89 2.74
CA SER A 405 -28.94 25.74 3.30
C SER A 405 -28.67 24.40 2.62
N THR A 406 -28.19 24.41 1.37
CA THR A 406 -27.86 23.19 0.59
C THR A 406 -26.52 22.56 0.98
N GLN A 407 -25.60 23.32 1.58
CA GLN A 407 -24.27 22.81 1.95
C GLN A 407 -24.33 22.06 3.29
N SER A 408 -25.17 22.52 4.21
CA SER A 408 -25.47 21.87 5.49
C SER A 408 -26.07 20.48 5.29
N GLU A 409 -26.89 20.25 4.26
CA GLU A 409 -27.45 18.93 3.96
C GLU A 409 -26.41 17.89 3.55
N SER A 410 -25.41 18.28 2.77
CA SER A 410 -24.35 17.36 2.31
C SER A 410 -23.39 16.97 3.44
N ILE A 411 -23.09 17.92 4.33
CA ILE A 411 -22.30 17.70 5.55
C ILE A 411 -23.12 16.90 6.56
N ASN A 412 -24.40 17.22 6.74
CA ASN A 412 -25.31 16.46 7.60
C ASN A 412 -25.58 15.05 7.08
N LYS A 413 -25.63 14.81 5.76
CA LYS A 413 -25.71 13.46 5.18
C LYS A 413 -24.44 12.65 5.46
N MET A 414 -23.27 13.29 5.38
CA MET A 414 -22.00 12.62 5.67
C MET A 414 -21.80 12.38 7.18
N ALA A 415 -22.21 13.32 8.02
CA ALA A 415 -22.22 13.18 9.48
C ALA A 415 -23.26 12.14 9.95
N SER A 416 -24.49 12.18 9.44
CA SER A 416 -25.55 11.20 9.74
C SER A 416 -25.22 9.80 9.22
N SER A 417 -24.47 9.67 8.12
CA SER A 417 -23.95 8.37 7.67
C SER A 417 -22.89 7.78 8.60
N ARG A 418 -22.17 8.61 9.37
CA ARG A 418 -21.23 8.18 10.43
C ARG A 418 -21.91 7.96 11.79
N LEU A 419 -23.09 8.52 12.00
CA LEU A 419 -23.87 8.39 13.24
C LEU A 419 -24.76 7.14 13.27
N LYS A 420 -25.01 6.48 12.12
CA LYS A 420 -25.79 5.22 12.09
C LYS A 420 -25.09 4.04 12.80
N SER A 421 -23.79 4.12 13.07
CA SER A 421 -23.05 3.10 13.83
C SER A 421 -22.81 3.48 15.29
N TYR A 422 -23.34 4.61 15.76
CA TYR A 422 -23.36 4.97 17.18
C TYR A 422 -24.76 4.69 17.71
N THR A 423 -24.93 3.55 18.38
CA THR A 423 -26.01 3.41 19.35
C THR A 423 -25.74 4.40 20.47
N ASN A 424 -26.65 5.35 20.70
CA ASN A 424 -26.59 6.18 21.90
C ASN A 424 -26.61 5.23 23.11
N PRO A 425 -25.61 5.28 24.01
CA PRO A 425 -25.72 4.59 25.29
C PRO A 425 -26.96 5.10 26.02
N THR A 426 -27.68 4.21 26.69
CA THR A 426 -28.88 4.59 27.43
C THR A 426 -28.49 5.50 28.60
N VAL A 427 -29.43 6.33 29.06
CA VAL A 427 -29.23 7.33 30.12
C VAL A 427 -28.64 6.72 31.41
N ASP A 428 -28.80 5.42 31.60
CA ASP A 428 -28.27 4.69 32.76
C ASP A 428 -26.78 4.34 32.65
N GLU A 429 -26.21 4.18 31.45
CA GLU A 429 -24.77 3.91 31.25
C GLU A 429 -23.89 5.15 31.50
N VAL A 430 -24.44 6.36 31.32
CA VAL A 430 -23.69 7.61 31.49
C VAL A 430 -23.42 7.94 32.96
N LYS A 431 -24.35 7.57 33.87
CA LYS A 431 -24.24 7.88 35.30
C LYS A 431 -23.07 7.18 36.01
N GLN A 432 -22.54 6.09 35.46
CA GLN A 432 -21.40 5.38 36.07
C GLN A 432 -20.02 5.92 35.67
N SER A 433 -19.91 6.75 34.63
CA SER A 433 -18.60 7.25 34.15
C SER A 433 -18.22 8.66 34.63
N GLU A 434 -19.13 9.40 35.27
CA GLU A 434 -18.92 10.81 35.63
C GLU A 434 -17.85 11.03 36.72
N ASN A 435 -17.53 10.02 37.52
CA ASN A 435 -16.77 10.26 38.75
C ASN A 435 -15.24 10.20 38.67
N ASN A 436 -14.61 9.88 37.53
CA ASN A 436 -13.13 9.70 37.53
C ASN A 436 -12.40 9.91 36.18
N VAL A 437 -12.77 10.92 35.37
CA VAL A 437 -11.97 11.25 34.16
C VAL A 437 -11.39 12.65 34.25
N HIS A 438 -10.07 12.72 34.46
CA HIS A 438 -9.34 13.99 34.56
C HIS A 438 -8.85 14.43 33.17
N TYR A 439 -9.47 15.46 32.59
CA TYR A 439 -9.07 15.99 31.29
C TYR A 439 -7.94 17.02 31.44
N LYS A 440 -6.92 16.94 30.56
CA LYS A 440 -5.86 17.95 30.48
C LYS A 440 -6.47 19.32 30.12
N SER A 441 -6.16 20.35 30.89
CA SER A 441 -6.67 21.71 30.67
C SER A 441 -6.35 22.19 29.25
N GLY A 442 -7.36 22.70 28.53
CA GLY A 442 -7.23 23.17 27.14
C GLY A 442 -7.35 22.08 26.07
N SER A 443 -7.41 20.79 26.45
CA SER A 443 -7.65 19.70 25.50
C SER A 443 -9.06 19.72 24.93
N ILE A 444 -9.24 19.09 23.77
CA ILE A 444 -10.57 18.93 23.14
C ILE A 444 -11.54 18.23 24.09
N GLY A 445 -11.09 17.23 24.84
CA GLY A 445 -11.90 16.55 25.86
C GLY A 445 -12.37 17.47 26.99
N SER A 446 -11.49 18.35 27.48
CA SER A 446 -11.84 19.38 28.47
C SER A 446 -12.90 20.35 27.94
N LYS A 447 -12.74 20.83 26.71
CA LYS A 447 -13.68 21.78 26.09
C LYS A 447 -15.05 21.14 25.78
N ALA A 448 -15.04 19.88 25.32
CA ALA A 448 -16.26 19.12 25.08
C ALA A 448 -17.03 18.83 26.37
N ASN A 449 -16.33 18.47 27.45
CA ASN A 449 -16.93 18.26 28.78
C ASN A 449 -17.58 19.55 29.32
N ILE A 450 -16.91 20.70 29.15
CA ILE A 450 -17.47 22.01 29.55
C ILE A 450 -18.76 22.32 28.76
N MET A 451 -18.79 22.07 27.44
CA MET A 451 -20.02 22.25 26.65
C MET A 451 -21.16 21.33 27.11
N LEU A 452 -20.86 20.06 27.41
CA LEU A 452 -21.84 19.11 27.93
C LEU A 452 -22.43 19.57 29.27
N GLN A 453 -21.59 20.05 30.19
CA GLN A 453 -22.04 20.61 31.46
C GLN A 453 -22.91 21.86 31.28
N TYR A 454 -22.59 22.71 30.31
CA TYR A 454 -23.42 23.87 29.96
C TYR A 454 -24.77 23.43 29.40
N GLN A 455 -24.81 22.47 28.47
CA GLN A 455 -26.04 21.99 27.86
C GLN A 455 -26.96 21.30 28.87
N ASN A 456 -26.41 20.50 29.79
CA ASN A 456 -27.16 19.87 30.87
C ASN A 456 -27.71 20.91 31.87
N LYS A 457 -26.96 21.97 32.18
CA LYS A 457 -27.46 23.10 32.99
C LYS A 457 -28.50 23.96 32.28
N SER A 458 -28.43 24.07 30.95
CA SER A 458 -29.38 24.84 30.15
C SER A 458 -30.73 24.13 29.98
N ASN A 459 -30.75 22.80 29.96
CA ASN A 459 -32.00 22.03 29.90
C ASN A 459 -32.78 22.01 31.22
N ASP A 460 -32.20 22.50 32.32
CA ASP A 460 -32.83 22.52 33.65
C ASP A 460 -33.47 23.89 34.01
N LYS A 461 -33.50 24.84 33.05
CA LYS A 461 -34.15 26.14 33.23
C LYS A 461 -34.96 26.56 32.02
N GLY A 462 -36.27 26.29 32.08
CA GLY A 462 -37.25 27.25 31.57
C GLY A 462 -38.34 26.70 30.64
N GLY A 463 -39.30 25.96 31.21
CA GLY A 463 -40.70 26.25 30.90
C GLY A 463 -41.09 27.56 31.58
N ASN A 464 -41.17 28.64 30.81
CA ASN A 464 -42.06 29.82 30.94
C ASN A 464 -41.48 30.99 30.12
N LYS A 465 -41.88 31.06 28.85
CA LYS A 465 -42.50 32.23 28.23
C LYS A 465 -43.06 31.85 26.86
#